data_AF-A0A0V0J8K4-F1
#
_entry.id   AF-A0A0V0J8K4-F1
#
_cell.length_a   1.000
_cell.length_b   1.000
_cell.length_c   1.000
_cell.angle_alpha   90.00
_cell.angle_beta   90.00
_cell.angle_gamma   90.00
#
_symmetry.space_group_name_H-M   'P 1'
#
loop_
_entity.id
_entity.type
_entity.pdbx_description
1 polymer ?
#
loop_
_entity_poly.entity_id
_entity_poly.type
_entity_poly.pdbx_seq_one_letter_code
_entity_poly.pdbx_strand_id
1 'polypeptide(L)'
;MHLVLRMIAPDVTERISIEELHAHEYIQALLEFTDSKRKLRRKRMMKPLSECNLPRTGGLRAMLNYLTDNIEHENCAAACLAWVAENACRADADVPDLLPLHVWRAIIVHNENSLVAEHALAILAHCTVVGKMHLEEAKSTASMGPNETTFLETLIDNSTFWNANTFQMIYDLIEKHASVDRVLGNGFALLDAVLCPPGHISFQTKVENAFWVKHGKLSQKLCEMGFVDLILGALRKVREGISELMRPALAVLWKLSVDRKNAKRFIEKGAFVAVYNAMKAYPQHTGILNEAALCVCALASETALTEEALTDLDVSALLLTMVENFLNYPDLCHNALLAMNTILRRSEKQALHF
;
A
#
# COMPACT_ATOMS: atom_id res chain seq x y z
N MET A 1 24.23 -32.23 -17.13
CA MET A 1 25.31 -32.91 -16.36
C MET A 1 26.16 -31.92 -15.55
N HIS A 2 26.64 -30.82 -16.16
CA HIS A 2 27.46 -29.80 -15.47
C HIS A 2 26.78 -29.15 -14.23
N LEU A 3 25.47 -28.89 -14.29
CA LEU A 3 24.71 -28.32 -13.17
C LEU A 3 24.68 -29.22 -11.93
N VAL A 4 24.40 -30.51 -12.13
CA VAL A 4 24.35 -31.52 -11.07
C VAL A 4 25.73 -31.69 -10.42
N LEU A 5 26.80 -31.65 -11.23
CA LEU A 5 28.18 -31.69 -10.74
C LEU A 5 28.51 -30.49 -9.85
N ARG A 6 28.01 -29.28 -10.17
CA ARG A 6 28.16 -28.09 -9.31
C ARG A 6 27.32 -28.14 -8.03
N MET A 7 26.19 -28.86 -8.02
CA MET A 7 25.37 -29.04 -6.81
C MET A 7 26.02 -29.96 -5.78
N ILE A 8 26.80 -30.94 -6.23
CA ILE A 8 27.48 -31.93 -5.39
C ILE A 8 28.97 -31.60 -5.18
N ALA A 9 29.40 -30.38 -5.52
CA ALA A 9 30.75 -29.93 -5.31
C ALA A 9 31.13 -30.07 -3.81
N PRO A 10 32.28 -30.68 -3.49
CA PRO A 10 32.70 -30.90 -2.11
C PRO A 10 33.07 -29.59 -1.41
N ASP A 11 33.59 -28.60 -2.14
CA ASP A 11 33.80 -27.25 -1.63
C ASP A 11 32.49 -26.46 -1.62
N VAL A 12 32.17 -25.86 -0.46
CA VAL A 12 30.97 -25.05 -0.26
C VAL A 12 31.03 -23.74 -1.06
N THR A 13 32.22 -23.20 -1.31
CA THR A 13 32.42 -21.96 -2.07
C THR A 13 32.30 -22.16 -3.58
N GLU A 14 32.51 -23.38 -4.08
CA GLU A 14 32.32 -23.74 -5.50
C GLU A 14 30.91 -24.29 -5.79
N ARG A 15 30.17 -24.65 -4.74
CA ARG A 15 28.81 -25.19 -4.84
C ARG A 15 27.85 -24.10 -5.29
N ILE A 16 27.09 -24.40 -6.34
CA ILE A 16 26.03 -23.50 -6.81
C ILE A 16 25.01 -23.27 -5.68
N SER A 17 24.66 -22.00 -5.44
CA SER A 17 23.65 -21.67 -4.44
C SER A 17 22.25 -22.09 -4.90
N ILE A 18 21.29 -22.20 -3.97
CA ILE A 18 19.89 -22.49 -4.33
C ILE A 18 19.32 -21.37 -5.22
N GLU A 19 19.71 -20.13 -4.97
CA GLU A 19 19.29 -18.96 -5.75
C GLU A 19 19.83 -19.01 -7.19
N GLU A 20 21.13 -19.32 -7.34
CA GLU A 20 21.78 -19.50 -8.63
C GLU A 20 21.21 -20.70 -9.40
N LEU A 21 20.92 -21.79 -8.69
CA LEU A 21 20.29 -22.97 -9.28
C LEU A 21 18.87 -22.65 -9.75
N HIS A 22 18.09 -21.95 -8.95
CA HIS A 22 16.75 -21.52 -9.34
C HIS A 22 16.83 -20.57 -10.54
N ALA A 23 17.76 -19.62 -10.58
CA ALA A 23 17.94 -18.71 -11.72
C ALA A 23 18.42 -19.38 -13.02
N HIS A 24 18.93 -20.61 -12.96
CA HIS A 24 19.46 -21.30 -14.13
C HIS A 24 18.36 -21.63 -15.16
N GLU A 25 18.60 -21.31 -16.43
CA GLU A 25 17.64 -21.43 -17.54
C GLU A 25 17.02 -22.85 -17.64
N TYR A 26 17.85 -23.89 -17.56
CA TYR A 26 17.37 -25.29 -17.56
C TYR A 26 16.39 -25.60 -16.40
N ILE A 27 16.65 -25.05 -15.20
CA ILE A 27 15.77 -25.25 -14.04
C ILE A 27 14.48 -24.47 -14.23
N GLN A 28 14.54 -23.23 -14.73
CA GLN A 28 13.35 -22.45 -15.07
C GLN A 28 12.48 -23.18 -16.11
N ALA A 29 13.07 -23.71 -17.18
CA ALA A 29 12.37 -24.50 -18.18
C ALA A 29 11.75 -25.77 -17.58
N LEU A 30 12.49 -26.53 -16.77
CA LEU A 30 11.94 -27.69 -16.05
C LEU A 30 10.76 -27.32 -15.16
N LEU A 31 10.85 -26.21 -14.42
CA LEU A 31 9.79 -25.72 -13.56
C LEU A 31 8.55 -25.34 -14.39
N GLU A 32 8.69 -24.78 -15.58
CA GLU A 32 7.53 -24.56 -16.47
C GLU A 32 6.79 -25.85 -16.84
N PHE A 33 7.51 -26.97 -16.94
CA PHE A 33 6.95 -28.29 -17.30
C PHE A 33 6.63 -29.19 -16.12
N THR A 34 6.99 -28.85 -14.89
CA THR A 34 6.76 -29.70 -13.72
C THR A 34 5.94 -29.01 -12.65
N ASP A 35 6.13 -27.70 -12.45
CA ASP A 35 5.39 -26.93 -11.46
C ASP A 35 3.93 -26.71 -11.87
N SER A 36 3.01 -27.13 -11.00
CA SER A 36 1.57 -27.07 -11.26
C SER A 36 1.04 -25.64 -11.35
N LYS A 37 1.60 -24.69 -10.59
CA LYS A 37 1.19 -23.28 -10.61
C LYS A 37 1.62 -22.61 -11.91
N ARG A 38 2.86 -22.84 -12.36
CA ARG A 38 3.37 -22.31 -13.64
C ARG A 38 2.60 -22.88 -14.83
N LYS A 39 2.32 -24.18 -14.84
CA LYS A 39 1.46 -24.80 -15.87
C LYS A 39 0.08 -24.17 -15.92
N LEU A 40 -0.54 -23.97 -14.76
CA LEU A 40 -1.87 -23.38 -14.66
C LEU A 40 -1.84 -21.94 -15.17
N ARG A 41 -0.86 -21.13 -14.75
CA ARG A 41 -0.68 -19.76 -15.25
C ARG A 41 -0.50 -19.72 -16.77
N ARG A 42 0.34 -20.60 -17.33
CA ARG A 42 0.51 -20.69 -18.80
C ARG A 42 -0.80 -20.96 -19.52
N LYS A 43 -1.66 -21.83 -18.97
CA LYS A 43 -3.01 -22.06 -19.52
C LYS A 43 -3.86 -20.79 -19.48
N ARG A 44 -3.81 -20.04 -18.38
CA ARG A 44 -4.54 -18.76 -18.21
C ARG A 44 -4.08 -17.68 -19.18
N MET A 45 -2.82 -17.73 -19.61
CA MET A 45 -2.22 -16.81 -20.58
C MET A 45 -2.41 -17.19 -22.05
N MET A 46 -3.03 -18.35 -22.36
CA MET A 46 -3.17 -18.82 -23.75
C MET A 46 -4.00 -17.88 -24.64
N LYS A 47 -4.93 -17.12 -24.04
CA LYS A 47 -5.77 -16.16 -24.76
C LYS A 47 -5.05 -14.81 -24.86
N PRO A 48 -4.65 -14.36 -26.06
CA PRO A 48 -3.95 -13.09 -26.21
C PRO A 48 -4.88 -11.89 -25.96
N LEU A 49 -4.28 -10.73 -25.67
CA LEU A 49 -5.00 -9.47 -25.46
C LEU A 49 -5.89 -9.07 -26.66
N SER A 50 -5.45 -9.38 -27.88
CA SER A 50 -6.21 -9.12 -29.12
C SER A 50 -7.55 -9.86 -29.20
N GLU A 51 -7.70 -10.95 -28.45
CA GLU A 51 -8.92 -11.77 -28.41
C GLU A 51 -9.80 -11.45 -27.18
N CYS A 52 -9.41 -10.45 -26.38
CA CYS A 52 -10.18 -9.97 -25.24
C CYS A 52 -11.31 -9.03 -25.70
N ASN A 53 -12.44 -9.62 -26.10
CA ASN A 53 -13.64 -8.91 -26.56
C ASN A 53 -14.42 -8.27 -25.39
N LEU A 54 -13.88 -7.20 -24.80
CA LEU A 54 -14.50 -6.48 -23.69
C LEU A 54 -15.81 -5.78 -24.11
N PRO A 55 -16.91 -5.91 -23.33
CA PRO A 55 -18.19 -5.26 -23.62
C PRO A 55 -18.18 -3.77 -23.22
N ARG A 56 -17.32 -2.98 -23.86
CA ARG A 56 -17.06 -1.57 -23.50
C ARG A 56 -18.30 -0.66 -23.52
N THR A 57 -19.29 -0.97 -24.34
CA THR A 57 -20.55 -0.22 -24.47
C THR A 57 -21.65 -0.68 -23.51
N GLY A 58 -21.47 -1.83 -22.84
CA GLY A 58 -22.48 -2.44 -21.95
C GLY A 58 -22.45 -1.93 -20.51
N GLY A 59 -21.53 -1.02 -20.19
CA GLY A 59 -21.34 -0.46 -18.85
C GLY A 59 -20.78 -1.46 -17.82
N LEU A 60 -20.75 -1.05 -16.55
CA LEU A 60 -20.12 -1.81 -15.46
C LEU A 60 -20.72 -3.21 -15.29
N ARG A 61 -22.05 -3.36 -15.36
CA ARG A 61 -22.70 -4.67 -15.22
C ARG A 61 -22.24 -5.66 -16.28
N ALA A 62 -22.15 -5.24 -17.54
CA ALA A 62 -21.67 -6.11 -18.62
C ALA A 62 -20.20 -6.50 -18.42
N MET A 63 -19.38 -5.58 -17.92
CA MET A 63 -17.99 -5.86 -17.57
C MET A 63 -17.84 -6.87 -16.43
N LEU A 64 -18.65 -6.77 -15.37
CA LEU A 64 -18.61 -7.75 -14.27
C LEU A 64 -19.09 -9.15 -14.68
N ASN A 65 -20.10 -9.21 -15.55
CA ASN A 65 -20.51 -10.49 -16.17
C ASN A 65 -19.37 -11.07 -17.01
N TYR A 66 -18.75 -10.24 -17.87
CA TYR A 66 -17.61 -10.66 -18.67
C TYR A 66 -16.44 -11.18 -17.82
N LEU A 67 -16.11 -10.48 -16.72
CA LEU A 67 -15.08 -10.90 -15.78
C LEU A 67 -15.41 -12.25 -15.16
N THR A 68 -16.67 -12.48 -14.80
CA THR A 68 -17.11 -13.76 -14.22
C THR A 68 -16.96 -14.90 -15.22
N ASP A 69 -17.39 -14.68 -16.47
CA ASP A 69 -17.35 -15.69 -17.53
C ASP A 69 -15.92 -15.97 -18.03
N ASN A 70 -15.02 -14.99 -17.93
CA ASN A 70 -13.65 -15.08 -18.44
C ASN A 70 -12.60 -15.05 -17.31
N ILE A 71 -12.99 -15.33 -16.06
CA ILE A 71 -12.08 -15.24 -14.90
C ILE A 71 -10.90 -16.20 -15.00
N GLU A 72 -11.00 -17.26 -15.79
CA GLU A 72 -9.88 -18.19 -16.02
C GLU A 72 -8.79 -17.62 -16.92
N HIS A 73 -9.06 -16.53 -17.66
CA HIS A 73 -8.11 -15.93 -18.59
C HIS A 73 -7.46 -14.69 -17.99
N GLU A 74 -6.14 -14.74 -17.78
CA GLU A 74 -5.37 -13.70 -17.07
C GLU A 74 -5.49 -12.34 -17.78
N ASN A 75 -5.33 -12.32 -19.10
CA ASN A 75 -5.41 -11.11 -19.92
C ASN A 75 -6.83 -10.51 -19.94
N CYS A 76 -7.87 -11.35 -19.95
CA CYS A 76 -9.25 -10.88 -19.91
C CYS A 76 -9.58 -10.23 -18.56
N ALA A 77 -9.12 -10.86 -17.46
CA ALA A 77 -9.28 -10.31 -16.12
C ALA A 77 -8.54 -8.98 -15.96
N ALA A 78 -7.26 -8.91 -16.37
CA ALA A 78 -6.46 -7.69 -16.32
C ALA A 78 -7.11 -6.55 -17.13
N ALA A 79 -7.52 -6.80 -18.37
CA ALA A 79 -8.12 -5.80 -19.23
C ALA A 79 -9.51 -5.33 -18.73
N CYS A 80 -10.27 -6.22 -18.09
CA CYS A 80 -11.53 -5.86 -17.46
C CYS A 80 -11.31 -4.98 -16.23
N LEU A 81 -10.37 -5.33 -15.34
CA LEU A 81 -10.05 -4.53 -14.15
C LEU A 81 -9.51 -3.15 -14.53
N ALA A 82 -8.65 -3.07 -15.57
CA ALA A 82 -8.18 -1.80 -16.11
C ALA A 82 -9.35 -0.90 -16.50
N TRP A 83 -10.29 -1.44 -17.28
CA TRP A 83 -11.47 -0.68 -17.69
C TRP A 83 -12.31 -0.22 -16.49
N VAL A 84 -12.53 -1.09 -15.49
CA VAL A 84 -13.31 -0.75 -14.29
C VAL A 84 -12.63 0.37 -13.50
N ALA A 85 -11.32 0.27 -13.27
CA ALA A 85 -10.54 1.28 -12.56
C ALA A 85 -10.60 2.64 -13.30
N GLU A 86 -10.48 2.65 -14.63
CA GLU A 86 -10.45 3.89 -15.43
C GLU A 86 -11.83 4.53 -15.64
N ASN A 87 -12.90 3.73 -15.67
CA ASN A 87 -14.21 4.21 -16.11
C ASN A 87 -15.27 4.23 -15.02
N ALA A 88 -15.21 3.30 -14.05
CA ALA A 88 -16.19 3.20 -12.97
C ALA A 88 -15.68 3.82 -11.65
N CYS A 89 -14.37 3.77 -11.38
CA CYS A 89 -13.77 4.31 -10.15
C CYS A 89 -13.37 5.78 -10.29
N ARG A 90 -14.35 6.65 -10.60
CA ARG A 90 -14.16 8.11 -10.64
C ARG A 90 -14.51 8.71 -9.28
N ALA A 91 -13.96 9.88 -8.95
CA ALA A 91 -14.29 10.58 -7.70
C ALA A 91 -15.81 10.64 -7.47
N ASP A 92 -16.24 10.22 -6.28
CA ASP A 92 -17.64 10.18 -5.83
C ASP A 92 -18.60 9.27 -6.63
N ALA A 93 -18.09 8.49 -7.58
CA ALA A 93 -18.92 7.54 -8.33
C ALA A 93 -19.26 6.32 -7.46
N ASP A 94 -20.54 6.11 -7.22
CA ASP A 94 -21.00 4.90 -6.54
C ASP A 94 -20.71 3.64 -7.38
N VAL A 95 -20.45 2.53 -6.70
CA VAL A 95 -20.15 1.24 -7.32
C VAL A 95 -21.00 0.13 -6.69
N PRO A 96 -21.26 -0.99 -7.40
CA PRO A 96 -22.04 -2.09 -6.87
C PRO A 96 -21.41 -2.70 -5.62
N ASP A 97 -22.23 -3.08 -4.64
CA ASP A 97 -21.77 -3.63 -3.35
C ASP A 97 -20.94 -4.92 -3.50
N LEU A 98 -21.18 -5.69 -4.56
CA LEU A 98 -20.44 -6.92 -4.85
C LEU A 98 -19.15 -6.71 -5.66
N LEU A 99 -18.80 -5.47 -6.01
CA LEU A 99 -17.56 -5.19 -6.74
C LEU A 99 -16.30 -5.72 -6.01
N PRO A 100 -16.12 -5.54 -4.69
CA PRO A 100 -14.99 -6.11 -3.97
C PRO A 100 -14.85 -7.62 -4.14
N LEU A 101 -15.96 -8.38 -4.12
CA LEU A 101 -15.94 -9.83 -4.33
C LEU A 101 -15.35 -10.22 -5.68
N HIS A 102 -15.73 -9.53 -6.75
CA HIS A 102 -15.17 -9.77 -8.09
C HIS A 102 -13.67 -9.46 -8.15
N VAL A 103 -13.23 -8.40 -7.47
CA VAL A 103 -11.83 -8.01 -7.41
C VAL A 103 -11.01 -9.05 -6.62
N TRP A 104 -11.49 -9.50 -5.46
CA TRP A 104 -10.83 -10.54 -4.68
C TRP A 104 -10.69 -11.85 -5.45
N ARG A 105 -11.72 -12.26 -6.19
CA ARG A 105 -11.65 -13.44 -7.08
C ARG A 105 -10.54 -13.28 -8.11
N ALA A 106 -10.43 -12.11 -8.74
CA ALA A 106 -9.37 -11.85 -9.71
C ALA A 106 -7.97 -11.87 -9.06
N ILE A 107 -7.80 -11.28 -7.87
CA ILE A 107 -6.54 -11.33 -7.11
C ILE A 107 -6.17 -12.79 -6.80
N ILE A 108 -7.09 -13.57 -6.23
CA ILE A 108 -6.81 -14.95 -5.81
C ILE A 108 -6.37 -15.82 -7.01
N VAL A 109 -7.00 -15.61 -8.17
CA VAL A 109 -6.67 -16.38 -9.38
C VAL A 109 -5.39 -15.88 -10.02
N HIS A 110 -5.17 -14.56 -10.12
CA HIS A 110 -4.14 -13.96 -10.98
C HIS A 110 -3.16 -13.04 -10.25
N ASN A 111 -2.86 -13.29 -8.97
CA ASN A 111 -1.91 -12.49 -8.18
C ASN A 111 -0.48 -12.43 -8.74
N GLU A 112 -0.14 -13.24 -9.74
CA GLU A 112 1.16 -13.21 -10.43
C GLU A 112 1.22 -12.15 -11.54
N ASN A 113 0.09 -11.53 -11.91
CA ASN A 113 0.03 -10.48 -12.92
C ASN A 113 0.00 -9.09 -12.27
N SER A 114 1.00 -8.26 -12.58
CA SER A 114 1.14 -6.92 -12.00
C SER A 114 0.04 -5.95 -12.41
N LEU A 115 -0.56 -6.09 -13.61
CA LEU A 115 -1.71 -5.28 -14.04
C LEU A 115 -2.97 -5.64 -13.25
N VAL A 116 -3.15 -6.92 -12.93
CA VAL A 116 -4.22 -7.33 -12.01
C VAL A 116 -4.00 -6.69 -10.64
N ALA A 117 -2.78 -6.77 -10.10
CA ALA A 117 -2.45 -6.14 -8.82
C ALA A 117 -2.70 -4.62 -8.83
N GLU A 118 -2.17 -3.92 -9.84
CA GLU A 118 -2.31 -2.47 -10.03
C GLU A 118 -3.77 -2.03 -10.00
N HIS A 119 -4.60 -2.60 -10.88
CA HIS A 119 -5.98 -2.16 -11.03
C HIS A 119 -6.88 -2.67 -9.90
N ALA A 120 -6.62 -3.86 -9.36
CA ALA A 120 -7.36 -4.38 -8.22
C ALA A 120 -7.18 -3.49 -6.98
N LEU A 121 -5.95 -3.06 -6.67
CA LEU A 121 -5.67 -2.15 -5.56
C LEU A 121 -6.38 -0.81 -5.74
N ALA A 122 -6.36 -0.25 -6.95
CA ALA A 122 -7.08 1.00 -7.25
C ALA A 122 -8.60 0.86 -7.04
N ILE A 123 -9.20 -0.24 -7.49
CA ILE A 123 -10.63 -0.48 -7.33
C ILE A 123 -10.99 -0.67 -5.85
N LEU A 124 -10.20 -1.43 -5.08
CA LEU A 124 -10.43 -1.62 -3.65
C LEU A 124 -10.27 -0.31 -2.85
N ALA A 125 -9.31 0.54 -3.24
CA ALA A 125 -9.18 1.88 -2.66
C ALA A 125 -10.46 2.70 -2.90
N HIS A 126 -10.95 2.72 -4.13
CA HIS A 126 -12.21 3.40 -4.47
C HIS A 126 -13.42 2.83 -3.70
N CYS A 127 -13.55 1.51 -3.64
CA CYS A 127 -14.61 0.85 -2.87
C CYS A 127 -14.56 1.23 -1.38
N THR A 128 -13.36 1.43 -0.83
CA THR A 128 -13.19 1.90 0.55
C THR A 128 -13.64 3.34 0.71
N VAL A 129 -13.22 4.23 -0.20
CA VAL A 129 -13.59 5.67 -0.17
C VAL A 129 -15.10 5.87 -0.26
N VAL A 130 -15.78 5.13 -1.13
CA VAL A 130 -17.25 5.24 -1.31
C VAL A 130 -18.04 4.39 -0.30
N GLY A 131 -17.38 3.86 0.74
CA GLY A 131 -18.03 3.17 1.85
C GLY A 131 -18.62 1.80 1.50
N LYS A 132 -18.09 1.11 0.49
CA LYS A 132 -18.42 -0.29 0.16
C LYS A 132 -17.55 -1.29 0.91
N MET A 133 -16.47 -0.81 1.52
CA MET A 133 -15.62 -1.62 2.38
C MET A 133 -15.45 -0.97 3.76
N HIS A 134 -15.46 -1.79 4.81
CA HIS A 134 -15.45 -1.31 6.19
C HIS A 134 -14.41 -2.04 7.04
N LEU A 135 -13.87 -1.34 8.04
CA LEU A 135 -13.03 -1.95 9.05
C LEU A 135 -13.88 -2.76 10.03
N GLU A 136 -13.64 -4.06 10.11
CA GLU A 136 -14.26 -4.96 11.09
C GLU A 136 -13.21 -5.90 11.68
N GLU A 137 -13.35 -6.24 12.98
CA GLU A 137 -12.53 -7.32 13.55
C GLU A 137 -12.91 -8.66 12.91
N ALA A 138 -11.92 -9.54 12.71
CA ALA A 138 -12.17 -10.83 12.07
C ALA A 138 -13.20 -11.65 12.87
N LYS A 139 -14.37 -11.92 12.27
CA LYS A 139 -15.39 -12.79 12.86
C LYS A 139 -14.88 -14.23 12.88
N SER A 140 -14.99 -14.90 14.03
CA SER A 140 -14.63 -16.31 14.14
C SER A 140 -15.60 -17.18 13.33
N THR A 141 -15.08 -17.90 12.34
CA THR A 141 -15.85 -18.84 11.51
C THR A 141 -16.19 -20.13 12.26
N ALA A 142 -15.72 -20.31 13.49
CA ALA A 142 -15.87 -21.54 14.28
C ALA A 142 -17.32 -21.83 14.76
N SER A 143 -18.27 -20.92 14.54
CA SER A 143 -19.67 -21.09 14.96
C SER A 143 -20.68 -21.28 13.82
N MET A 144 -20.21 -21.29 12.56
CA MET A 144 -21.11 -21.32 11.41
C MET A 144 -21.48 -22.76 11.05
N GLY A 145 -22.73 -23.13 11.29
CA GLY A 145 -23.32 -24.38 10.82
C GLY A 145 -23.36 -24.49 9.29
N PRO A 146 -23.63 -25.67 8.72
CA PRO A 146 -23.41 -25.98 7.31
C PRO A 146 -24.58 -25.54 6.41
N ASN A 147 -25.03 -24.29 6.51
CA ASN A 147 -26.04 -23.74 5.59
C ASN A 147 -25.39 -22.95 4.45
N GLU A 148 -25.78 -23.24 3.20
CA GLU A 148 -25.25 -22.61 1.98
C GLU A 148 -25.47 -21.09 1.94
N THR A 149 -26.57 -20.59 2.51
CA THR A 149 -26.83 -19.15 2.68
C THR A 149 -25.83 -18.50 3.62
N THR A 150 -25.55 -19.14 4.76
CA THR A 150 -24.54 -18.68 5.73
C THR A 150 -23.14 -18.65 5.14
N PHE A 151 -22.82 -19.58 4.24
CA PHE A 151 -21.56 -19.59 3.49
C PHE A 151 -21.45 -18.42 2.51
N LEU A 152 -22.50 -18.14 1.73
CA LEU A 152 -22.53 -17.02 0.78
C LEU A 152 -22.47 -15.66 1.50
N GLU A 153 -23.21 -15.51 2.59
CA GLU A 153 -23.15 -14.32 3.46
C GLU A 153 -21.73 -14.13 4.01
N THR A 154 -21.10 -15.20 4.51
CA THR A 154 -19.71 -15.16 5.01
C THR A 154 -18.71 -14.79 3.92
N LEU A 155 -18.92 -15.26 2.68
CA LEU A 155 -18.05 -14.95 1.55
C LEU A 155 -18.18 -13.48 1.14
N ILE A 156 -19.40 -12.96 1.08
CA ILE A 156 -19.70 -11.56 0.76
C ILE A 156 -19.15 -10.65 1.87
N ASP A 157 -19.45 -10.97 3.13
CA ASP A 157 -18.96 -10.26 4.31
C ASP A 157 -17.43 -10.15 4.28
N ASN A 158 -16.71 -11.27 4.14
CA ASN A 158 -15.25 -11.25 4.10
C ASN A 158 -14.70 -10.48 2.89
N SER A 159 -15.48 -10.33 1.81
CA SER A 159 -15.07 -9.55 0.64
C SER A 159 -15.22 -8.04 0.83
N THR A 160 -16.07 -7.61 1.76
CA THR A 160 -16.37 -6.19 2.07
C THR A 160 -15.71 -5.69 3.34
N PHE A 161 -14.97 -6.54 4.07
CA PHE A 161 -14.33 -6.14 5.33
C PHE A 161 -12.81 -6.09 5.26
N TRP A 162 -12.25 -5.02 5.82
CA TRP A 162 -10.83 -4.90 6.12
C TRP A 162 -10.54 -5.50 7.50
N ASN A 163 -9.79 -6.59 7.51
CA ASN A 163 -9.31 -7.29 8.70
C ASN A 163 -7.88 -7.81 8.49
N ALA A 164 -7.30 -8.43 9.52
CA ALA A 164 -5.91 -8.90 9.46
C ALA A 164 -5.62 -9.85 8.29
N ASN A 165 -6.58 -10.69 7.88
CA ASN A 165 -6.39 -11.62 6.77
C ASN A 165 -6.38 -10.89 5.42
N THR A 166 -7.33 -9.98 5.20
CA THR A 166 -7.36 -9.20 3.96
C THR A 166 -6.14 -8.29 3.85
N PHE A 167 -5.66 -7.72 4.96
CA PHE A 167 -4.42 -6.94 4.94
C PHE A 167 -3.18 -7.80 4.65
N GLN A 168 -3.11 -9.03 5.17
CA GLN A 168 -2.03 -9.94 4.81
C GLN A 168 -2.05 -10.24 3.31
N MET A 169 -3.22 -10.49 2.72
CA MET A 169 -3.35 -10.71 1.28
C MET A 169 -2.91 -9.48 0.46
N ILE A 170 -3.26 -8.26 0.91
CA ILE A 170 -2.81 -7.02 0.27
C ILE A 170 -1.30 -6.85 0.42
N TYR A 171 -0.74 -7.12 1.60
CA TYR A 171 0.70 -7.07 1.83
C TYR A 171 1.44 -8.01 0.87
N ASP A 172 1.05 -9.29 0.83
CA ASP A 172 1.68 -10.31 -0.02
C ASP A 172 1.59 -9.91 -1.51
N LEU A 173 0.47 -9.30 -1.93
CA LEU A 173 0.28 -8.82 -3.30
C LEU A 173 1.20 -7.64 -3.63
N ILE A 174 1.31 -6.65 -2.74
CA ILE A 174 2.17 -5.48 -2.93
C ILE A 174 3.64 -5.90 -2.89
N GLU A 175 4.04 -6.71 -1.91
CA GLU A 175 5.41 -7.21 -1.75
C GLU A 175 5.87 -7.97 -3.01
N LYS A 176 5.03 -8.87 -3.53
CA LYS A 176 5.31 -9.61 -4.76
C LYS A 176 5.61 -8.71 -5.96
N HIS A 177 4.97 -7.55 -6.04
CA HIS A 177 5.08 -6.61 -7.15
C HIS A 177 5.74 -5.29 -6.74
N ALA A 178 6.57 -5.29 -5.69
CA ALA A 178 7.15 -4.07 -5.12
C ALA A 178 8.09 -3.32 -6.09
N SER A 179 8.54 -3.96 -7.17
CA SER A 179 9.28 -3.31 -8.25
C SER A 179 8.42 -2.44 -9.17
N VAL A 180 7.09 -2.57 -9.12
CA VAL A 180 6.14 -1.83 -9.96
C VAL A 180 5.59 -0.65 -9.18
N ASP A 181 6.01 0.58 -9.54
CA ASP A 181 5.67 1.79 -8.77
C ASP A 181 4.17 2.04 -8.67
N ARG A 182 3.42 1.72 -9.72
CA ARG A 182 1.95 1.85 -9.71
C ARG A 182 1.27 0.89 -8.71
N VAL A 183 1.82 -0.31 -8.52
CA VAL A 183 1.30 -1.25 -7.52
C VAL A 183 1.58 -0.71 -6.12
N LEU A 184 2.78 -0.20 -5.86
CA LEU A 184 3.10 0.44 -4.57
C LEU A 184 2.20 1.67 -4.33
N GLY A 185 2.08 2.56 -5.32
CA GLY A 185 1.27 3.77 -5.24
C GLY A 185 -0.20 3.47 -4.94
N ASN A 186 -0.81 2.53 -5.67
CA ASN A 186 -2.19 2.12 -5.44
C ASN A 186 -2.35 1.37 -4.11
N GLY A 187 -1.36 0.60 -3.70
CA GLY A 187 -1.33 -0.06 -2.40
C GLY A 187 -1.31 0.94 -1.23
N PHE A 188 -0.50 1.99 -1.33
CA PHE A 188 -0.50 3.06 -0.33
C PHE A 188 -1.75 3.92 -0.39
N ALA A 189 -2.29 4.21 -1.57
CA ALA A 189 -3.58 4.90 -1.70
C ALA A 189 -4.72 4.09 -1.06
N LEU A 190 -4.70 2.76 -1.19
CA LEU A 190 -5.63 1.89 -0.48
C LEU A 190 -5.46 2.00 1.03
N LEU A 191 -4.24 1.85 1.55
CA LEU A 191 -3.99 2.00 2.99
C LEU A 191 -4.40 3.39 3.50
N ASP A 192 -4.12 4.43 2.72
CA ASP A 192 -4.50 5.81 2.99
C ASP A 192 -6.02 5.93 3.12
N ALA A 193 -6.78 5.36 2.18
CA ALA A 193 -8.24 5.32 2.23
C ALA A 193 -8.77 4.54 3.45
N VAL A 194 -8.14 3.42 3.82
CA VAL A 194 -8.57 2.63 4.98
C VAL A 194 -8.28 3.36 6.30
N LEU A 195 -7.15 4.06 6.37
CA LEU A 195 -6.72 4.84 7.54
C LEU A 195 -7.32 6.27 7.56
N CYS A 196 -8.17 6.61 6.58
CA CYS A 196 -8.83 7.91 6.45
C CYS A 196 -10.35 7.73 6.33
N PRO A 197 -11.12 7.88 7.41
CA PRO A 197 -12.57 7.98 7.28
C PRO A 197 -12.92 9.21 6.42
N PRO A 198 -13.80 9.10 5.40
CA PRO A 198 -14.16 10.23 4.56
C PRO A 198 -14.70 11.41 5.40
N GLY A 199 -14.18 12.62 5.15
CA GLY A 199 -14.67 13.87 5.75
C GLY A 199 -13.74 14.63 6.70
N HIS A 200 -12.50 14.17 6.93
CA HIS A 200 -11.60 14.81 7.91
C HIS A 200 -10.19 15.05 7.33
N ILE A 201 -9.91 16.27 6.89
CA ILE A 201 -8.60 16.72 6.34
C ILE A 201 -7.83 17.57 7.37
N SER A 202 -8.32 17.65 8.61
CA SER A 202 -7.68 18.41 9.69
C SER A 202 -7.55 17.52 10.90
N PHE A 203 -6.44 17.64 11.63
CA PHE A 203 -6.14 17.04 12.93
C PHE A 203 -7.18 17.44 13.99
N GLN A 204 -8.45 17.09 13.77
CA GLN A 204 -9.54 17.32 14.69
C GLN A 204 -9.46 16.19 15.71
N THR A 205 -8.71 16.53 16.76
CA THR A 205 -8.18 15.70 17.84
C THR A 205 -9.19 14.79 18.55
N LYS A 206 -10.50 14.87 18.26
CA LYS A 206 -11.53 14.04 18.91
C LYS A 206 -11.94 12.82 18.07
N VAL A 207 -12.19 13.00 16.77
CA VAL A 207 -12.66 11.90 15.90
C VAL A 207 -11.50 10.98 15.53
N GLU A 208 -10.34 11.55 15.22
CA GLU A 208 -9.13 10.78 14.94
C GLU A 208 -8.66 10.00 16.16
N ASN A 209 -8.68 10.59 17.36
CA ASN A 209 -8.35 9.87 18.59
C ASN A 209 -9.31 8.71 18.84
N ALA A 210 -10.61 8.87 18.56
CA ALA A 210 -11.57 7.76 18.68
C ALA A 210 -11.25 6.64 17.68
N PHE A 211 -10.90 6.97 16.44
CA PHE A 211 -10.47 6.00 15.43
C PHE A 211 -9.21 5.24 15.87
N TRP A 212 -8.15 5.95 16.28
CA TRP A 212 -6.89 5.34 16.70
C TRP A 212 -7.02 4.55 18.00
N VAL A 213 -7.87 4.97 18.93
CA VAL A 213 -8.19 4.20 20.13
C VAL A 213 -8.90 2.90 19.78
N LYS A 214 -9.84 2.94 18.82
CA LYS A 214 -10.59 1.75 18.38
C LYS A 214 -9.74 0.80 17.53
N HIS A 215 -8.92 1.33 16.64
CA HIS A 215 -8.23 0.55 15.59
C HIS A 215 -6.70 0.48 15.75
N GLY A 216 -6.10 1.03 16.81
CA GLY A 216 -4.64 1.08 16.99
C GLY A 216 -3.95 -0.29 16.98
N LYS A 217 -4.61 -1.35 17.46
CA LYS A 217 -4.08 -2.73 17.37
C LYS A 217 -3.91 -3.20 15.92
N LEU A 218 -4.85 -2.83 15.04
CA LEU A 218 -4.75 -3.13 13.62
C LEU A 218 -3.59 -2.37 13.00
N SER A 219 -3.42 -1.09 13.33
CA SER A 219 -2.29 -0.28 12.86
C SER A 219 -0.94 -0.85 13.31
N GLN A 220 -0.84 -1.37 14.54
CA GLN A 220 0.36 -2.07 15.01
C GLN A 220 0.61 -3.36 14.21
N LYS A 221 -0.46 -4.11 13.90
CA LYS A 221 -0.40 -5.33 13.08
C LYS A 221 0.09 -5.04 11.66
N LEU A 222 -0.37 -3.95 11.03
CA LEU A 222 0.12 -3.54 9.71
C LEU A 222 1.64 -3.31 9.72
N CYS A 223 2.17 -2.64 10.74
CA CYS A 223 3.62 -2.47 10.86
C CYS A 223 4.36 -3.80 11.11
N GLU A 224 3.73 -4.77 11.78
CA GLU A 224 4.29 -6.12 11.97
C GLU A 224 4.30 -6.97 10.70
N MET A 225 3.37 -6.72 9.77
CA MET A 225 3.31 -7.42 8.48
C MET A 225 4.45 -7.06 7.52
N GLY A 226 5.15 -5.94 7.74
CA GLY A 226 6.26 -5.49 6.88
C GLY A 226 5.98 -4.21 6.10
N PHE A 227 4.81 -3.57 6.26
CA PHE A 227 4.47 -2.33 5.56
C PHE A 227 5.48 -1.20 5.82
N VAL A 228 6.17 -1.19 6.96
CA VAL A 228 7.23 -0.22 7.27
C VAL A 228 8.33 -0.25 6.21
N ASP A 229 8.78 -1.45 5.80
CA ASP A 229 9.85 -1.60 4.82
C ASP A 229 9.41 -1.21 3.41
N LEU A 230 8.16 -1.53 3.03
CA LEU A 230 7.58 -1.10 1.76
C LEU A 230 7.49 0.43 1.68
N ILE A 231 6.97 1.09 2.73
CA ILE A 231 6.82 2.55 2.79
C ILE A 231 8.19 3.23 2.71
N LEU A 232 9.17 2.79 3.50
CA LEU A 232 10.51 3.39 3.49
C LEU A 232 11.27 3.08 2.20
N GLY A 233 11.08 1.89 1.62
CA GLY A 233 11.59 1.55 0.30
C GLY A 233 11.08 2.51 -0.77
N ALA A 234 9.77 2.83 -0.74
CA ALA A 234 9.16 3.81 -1.62
C ALA A 234 9.70 5.22 -1.41
N LEU A 235 9.81 5.71 -0.17
CA LEU A 235 10.37 7.05 0.10
C LEU A 235 11.84 7.18 -0.32
N ARG A 236 12.62 6.09 -0.32
CA ARG A 236 14.00 6.10 -0.82
C ARG A 236 14.09 6.31 -2.33
N LYS A 237 13.03 6.04 -3.08
CA LYS A 237 12.92 6.36 -4.52
C LYS A 237 12.72 7.85 -4.81
N VAL A 238 12.81 8.72 -3.79
CA VAL A 238 12.70 10.19 -3.95
C VAL A 238 13.57 10.74 -5.10
N ARG A 239 14.75 10.16 -5.31
CA ARG A 239 15.70 10.58 -6.36
C ARG A 239 15.25 10.25 -7.78
N GLU A 240 14.28 9.35 -7.92
CA GLU A 240 13.72 8.93 -9.21
C GLU A 240 12.64 9.89 -9.70
N GLY A 241 12.25 10.90 -8.90
CA GLY A 241 11.29 11.93 -9.32
C GLY A 241 9.83 11.48 -9.33
N ILE A 242 9.51 10.34 -8.71
CA ILE A 242 8.18 9.73 -8.72
C ILE A 242 7.29 10.35 -7.62
N SER A 243 6.75 11.54 -7.88
CA SER A 243 5.91 12.29 -6.91
C SER A 243 4.61 11.56 -6.53
N GLU A 244 4.02 10.82 -7.49
CA GLU A 244 2.78 10.04 -7.30
C GLU A 244 2.91 8.98 -6.21
N LEU A 245 4.12 8.46 -5.98
CA LEU A 245 4.42 7.48 -4.95
C LEU A 245 4.66 8.13 -3.58
N MET A 246 5.22 9.35 -3.56
CA MET A 246 5.67 10.02 -2.33
C MET A 246 4.51 10.44 -1.44
N ARG A 247 3.51 11.13 -2.00
CA ARG A 247 2.36 11.62 -1.22
C ARG A 247 1.65 10.49 -0.47
N PRO A 248 1.16 9.41 -1.12
CA PRO A 248 0.44 8.36 -0.40
C PRO A 248 1.35 7.59 0.57
N ALA A 249 2.64 7.40 0.25
CA ALA A 249 3.58 6.78 1.19
C ALA A 249 3.75 7.61 2.48
N LEU A 250 3.91 8.93 2.36
CA LEU A 250 3.97 9.84 3.51
C LEU A 250 2.65 9.86 4.28
N ALA A 251 1.52 9.89 3.58
CA ALA A 251 0.19 9.88 4.20
C ALA A 251 -0.01 8.65 5.10
N VAL A 252 0.35 7.46 4.60
CA VAL A 252 0.29 6.22 5.39
C VAL A 252 1.30 6.24 6.55
N LEU A 253 2.51 6.77 6.32
CA LEU A 253 3.55 6.83 7.34
C LEU A 253 3.11 7.61 8.59
N TRP A 254 2.65 8.85 8.43
CA TRP A 254 2.29 9.66 9.60
C TRP A 254 1.07 9.08 10.32
N LYS A 255 0.09 8.55 9.58
CA LYS A 255 -1.10 7.90 10.13
C LYS A 255 -0.74 6.71 11.01
N LEU A 256 0.13 5.83 10.52
CA LEU A 256 0.63 4.71 11.31
C LEU A 256 1.50 5.17 12.49
N SER A 257 2.20 6.30 12.36
CA SER A 257 3.08 6.88 13.39
C SER A 257 2.33 7.66 14.47
N VAL A 258 1.00 7.79 14.40
CA VAL A 258 0.20 8.27 15.53
C VAL A 258 0.34 7.31 16.72
N ASP A 259 0.50 6.01 16.46
CA ASP A 259 0.87 5.04 17.48
C ASP A 259 2.37 5.10 17.80
N ARG A 260 2.70 5.25 19.08
CA ARG A 260 4.09 5.38 19.56
C ARG A 260 4.98 4.18 19.23
N LYS A 261 4.46 2.94 19.29
CA LYS A 261 5.26 1.75 18.96
C LYS A 261 5.61 1.73 17.48
N ASN A 262 4.67 2.12 16.64
CA ASN A 262 4.89 2.24 15.21
C ASN A 262 5.85 3.39 14.88
N ALA A 263 5.68 4.57 15.48
CA ALA A 263 6.59 5.70 15.32
C ALA A 263 8.03 5.29 15.65
N LYS A 264 8.24 4.61 16.78
CA LYS A 264 9.55 4.05 17.16
C LYS A 264 10.12 3.13 16.08
N ARG A 265 9.34 2.18 15.55
CA ARG A 265 9.76 1.27 14.46
C ARG A 265 10.17 2.04 13.20
N PHE A 266 9.42 3.08 12.84
CA PHE A 266 9.76 3.94 11.70
C PHE A 266 11.07 4.71 11.94
N ILE A 267 11.26 5.29 13.13
CA ILE A 267 12.49 6.01 13.51
C ILE A 267 13.70 5.09 13.43
N GLU A 268 13.63 3.90 14.01
CA GLU A 268 14.71 2.90 14.01
C GLU A 268 15.12 2.48 12.59
N LYS A 269 14.23 2.59 11.60
CA LYS A 269 14.50 2.30 10.19
C LYS A 269 14.83 3.55 9.34
N GLY A 270 15.01 4.71 9.98
CA GLY A 270 15.47 5.94 9.32
C GLY A 270 14.36 6.76 8.65
N ALA A 271 13.11 6.65 9.12
CA ALA A 271 11.98 7.42 8.57
C ALA A 271 12.19 8.93 8.58
N PHE A 272 12.76 9.47 9.65
CA PHE A 272 12.95 10.92 9.80
C PHE A 272 13.81 11.52 8.68
N VAL A 273 14.93 10.86 8.35
CA VAL A 273 15.81 11.23 7.24
C VAL A 273 15.10 11.08 5.88
N ALA A 274 14.31 10.01 5.70
CA ALA A 274 13.56 9.78 4.46
C ALA A 274 12.53 10.89 4.21
N VAL A 275 11.80 11.31 5.25
CA VAL A 275 10.82 12.41 5.20
C VAL A 275 11.51 13.74 4.87
N TYR A 276 12.63 14.05 5.54
CA TYR A 276 13.42 15.24 5.24
C TYR A 276 13.89 15.28 3.77
N ASN A 277 14.39 14.16 3.26
CA ASN A 277 14.82 14.08 1.86
C ASN A 277 13.65 14.29 0.89
N ALA A 278 12.45 13.80 1.21
CA ALA A 278 11.26 14.04 0.41
C ALA A 278 10.87 15.53 0.38
N MET A 279 10.89 16.21 1.54
CA MET A 279 10.62 17.66 1.60
C MET A 279 11.61 18.46 0.76
N LYS A 280 12.90 18.10 0.85
CA LYS A 280 13.97 18.78 0.09
C LYS A 280 13.87 18.56 -1.41
N ALA A 281 13.47 17.37 -1.85
CA ALA A 281 13.33 17.04 -3.27
C ALA A 281 12.09 17.68 -3.91
N TYR A 282 11.03 17.90 -3.13
CA TYR A 282 9.76 18.45 -3.62
C TYR A 282 9.33 19.73 -2.89
N PRO A 283 10.15 20.80 -2.91
CA PRO A 283 9.91 22.02 -2.13
C PRO A 283 8.71 22.85 -2.63
N GLN A 284 8.15 22.51 -3.80
CA GLN A 284 7.00 23.19 -4.39
C GLN A 284 5.73 22.30 -4.44
N HIS A 285 5.82 21.04 -4.00
CA HIS A 285 4.70 20.11 -4.09
C HIS A 285 3.88 20.13 -2.80
N THR A 286 2.83 20.95 -2.76
CA THR A 286 1.96 21.16 -1.59
C THR A 286 1.48 19.86 -0.95
N GLY A 287 1.00 18.90 -1.74
CA GLY A 287 0.56 17.59 -1.22
C GLY A 287 1.65 16.81 -0.49
N ILE A 288 2.87 16.74 -1.03
CA ILE A 288 4.00 16.04 -0.40
C ILE A 288 4.43 16.78 0.87
N LEU A 289 4.54 18.10 0.81
CA LEU A 289 4.94 18.92 1.96
C LEU A 289 3.93 18.82 3.11
N ASN A 290 2.63 18.77 2.80
CA ASN A 290 1.58 18.62 3.79
C ASN A 290 1.74 17.33 4.60
N GLU A 291 1.81 16.20 3.90
CA GLU A 291 1.97 14.89 4.54
C GLU A 291 3.34 14.78 5.25
N ALA A 292 4.40 15.36 4.68
CA ALA A 292 5.72 15.36 5.30
C ALA A 292 5.77 16.16 6.61
N ALA A 293 5.10 17.31 6.69
CA ALA A 293 5.00 18.07 7.93
C ALA A 293 4.28 17.25 9.03
N LEU A 294 3.22 16.54 8.68
CA LEU A 294 2.54 15.62 9.59
C LEU A 294 3.44 14.45 10.03
N CYS A 295 4.23 13.89 9.11
CA CYS A 295 5.25 12.89 9.44
C CYS A 295 6.26 13.43 10.45
N VAL A 296 6.80 14.63 10.22
CA VAL A 296 7.74 15.28 11.15
C VAL A 296 7.10 15.44 12.53
N CYS A 297 5.86 15.93 12.59
CA CYS A 297 5.13 16.06 13.86
C CYS A 297 4.98 14.72 14.58
N ALA A 298 4.53 13.67 13.88
CA ALA A 298 4.31 12.35 14.46
C ALA A 298 5.62 11.73 14.98
N LEU A 299 6.69 11.79 14.19
CA LEU A 299 7.99 11.22 14.55
C LEU A 299 8.69 12.03 15.65
N ALA A 300 8.66 13.36 15.60
CA ALA A 300 9.30 14.22 16.61
C ALA A 300 8.64 14.10 18.00
N SER A 301 7.35 13.74 18.03
CA SER A 301 6.63 13.46 19.28
C SER A 301 7.13 12.21 20.00
N GLU A 302 7.83 11.30 19.31
CA GLU A 302 8.33 10.05 19.88
C GLU A 302 9.74 10.19 20.46
N THR A 303 9.93 9.65 21.66
CA THR A 303 11.18 9.70 22.44
C THR A 303 12.34 8.96 21.80
N ALA A 304 12.06 7.96 20.96
CA ALA A 304 13.08 7.22 20.21
C ALA A 304 13.85 8.09 19.21
N LEU A 305 13.28 9.22 18.76
CA LEU A 305 14.02 10.20 17.96
C LEU A 305 14.93 10.99 18.90
N THR A 306 16.24 10.79 18.76
CA THR A 306 17.25 11.44 19.59
C THR A 306 17.32 12.94 19.29
N GLU A 307 17.77 13.72 20.27
CA GLU A 307 17.99 15.16 20.06
C GLU A 307 19.00 15.41 18.94
N GLU A 308 20.08 14.61 18.88
CA GLU A 308 21.09 14.66 17.81
C GLU A 308 20.46 14.47 16.43
N ALA A 309 19.66 13.41 16.22
CA ALA A 309 18.99 13.16 14.95
C ALA A 309 18.00 14.28 14.57
N LEU A 310 17.41 14.94 15.56
CA LEU A 310 16.53 16.09 15.35
C LEU A 310 17.33 17.32 14.91
N THR A 311 18.49 17.57 15.51
CA THR A 311 19.35 18.74 15.24
C THR A 311 20.24 18.60 14.01
N ASP A 312 20.58 17.38 13.60
CA ASP A 312 21.48 17.12 12.45
C ASP A 312 20.86 17.50 11.10
N LEU A 313 19.54 17.69 11.06
CA LEU A 313 18.78 18.04 9.87
C LEU A 313 18.14 19.42 10.04
N ASP A 314 18.25 20.26 9.00
CA ASP A 314 17.64 21.60 8.96
C ASP A 314 16.11 21.55 8.72
N VAL A 315 15.40 20.64 9.40
CA VAL A 315 13.95 20.43 9.23
C VAL A 315 13.17 21.70 9.55
N SER A 316 13.57 22.41 10.61
CA SER A 316 12.89 23.63 11.04
C SER A 316 13.04 24.76 10.01
N ALA A 317 14.18 24.86 9.32
CA ALA A 317 14.35 25.80 8.21
C ALA A 317 13.46 25.46 7.01
N LEU A 318 13.30 24.17 6.68
CA LEU A 318 12.38 23.72 5.64
C LEU A 318 10.91 24.05 5.99
N LEU A 319 10.51 23.84 7.25
CA LEU A 319 9.16 24.15 7.71
C LEU A 319 8.86 25.65 7.68
N LEU A 320 9.82 26.51 8.05
CA LEU A 320 9.67 27.96 7.89
C LEU A 320 9.57 28.38 6.43
N THR A 321 10.46 27.87 5.58
CA THR A 321 10.44 28.14 4.14
C THR A 321 9.09 27.72 3.52
N MET A 322 8.53 26.60 3.99
CA MET A 322 7.20 26.12 3.62
C MET A 322 6.10 27.10 4.06
N VAL A 323 6.14 27.65 5.28
CA VAL A 323 5.19 28.68 5.73
C VAL A 323 5.30 29.94 4.86
N GLU A 324 6.51 30.43 4.59
CA GLU A 324 6.76 31.64 3.81
C GLU A 324 6.27 31.50 2.36
N ASN A 325 6.56 30.37 1.71
CA ASN A 325 6.19 30.13 0.31
C ASN A 325 4.69 29.88 0.09
N PHE A 326 3.98 29.45 1.14
CA PHE A 326 2.60 28.96 1.03
C PHE A 326 1.63 29.64 2.00
N LEU A 327 1.84 30.92 2.33
CA LEU A 327 0.97 31.71 3.22
C LEU A 327 -0.53 31.67 2.86
N ASN A 328 -0.86 31.41 1.59
CA ASN A 328 -2.23 31.30 1.09
C ASN A 328 -2.84 29.88 1.22
N TYR A 329 -2.14 28.93 1.82
CA TYR A 329 -2.58 27.55 2.05
C TYR A 329 -2.67 27.28 3.56
N PRO A 330 -3.80 27.60 4.22
CA PRO A 330 -3.92 27.56 5.68
C PRO A 330 -3.59 26.20 6.30
N ASP A 331 -4.04 25.11 5.68
CA ASP A 331 -3.78 23.75 6.18
C ASP A 331 -2.28 23.41 6.17
N LEU A 332 -1.59 23.87 5.11
CA LEU A 332 -0.16 23.65 4.93
C LEU A 332 0.64 24.42 5.99
N CYS A 333 0.32 25.70 6.18
CA CYS A 333 0.92 26.52 7.24
C CYS A 333 0.62 25.95 8.62
N HIS A 334 -0.62 25.51 8.88
CA HIS A 334 -1.02 24.91 10.14
C HIS A 334 -0.18 23.67 10.46
N ASN A 335 -0.06 22.74 9.52
CA ASN A 335 0.69 21.50 9.73
C ASN A 335 2.19 21.76 9.89
N ALA A 336 2.75 22.73 9.15
CA ALA A 336 4.14 23.14 9.32
C ALA A 336 4.41 23.74 10.71
N LEU A 337 3.54 24.66 11.16
CA LEU A 337 3.62 25.28 12.50
C LEU A 337 3.42 24.26 13.62
N LEU A 338 2.53 23.28 13.43
CA LEU A 338 2.31 22.18 14.36
C LEU A 338 3.56 21.31 14.51
N ALA A 339 4.21 20.97 13.39
CA ALA A 339 5.48 20.25 13.41
C ALA A 339 6.57 21.04 14.13
N MET A 340 6.73 22.34 13.83
CA MET A 340 7.70 23.20 14.51
C MET A 340 7.47 23.28 16.02
N ASN A 341 6.22 23.50 16.47
CA ASN A 341 5.89 23.52 17.90
C ASN A 341 6.26 22.20 18.59
N THR A 342 6.03 21.07 17.93
CA THR A 342 6.40 19.74 18.45
C THR A 342 7.91 19.60 18.62
N ILE A 343 8.69 20.05 17.64
CA ILE A 343 10.16 20.06 17.68
C ILE A 343 10.67 20.95 18.84
N LEU A 344 10.16 22.19 18.94
CA LEU A 344 10.56 23.16 19.95
C LEU A 344 10.29 22.67 21.38
N ARG A 345 9.19 21.94 21.60
CA ARG A 345 8.88 21.32 22.90
C ARG A 345 9.81 20.15 23.24
N ARG A 346 10.47 19.55 22.26
CA ARG A 346 11.34 18.37 22.41
C ARG A 346 12.82 18.74 22.49
N SER A 347 13.24 19.87 21.93
CA SER A 347 14.63 20.34 21.97
C SER A 347 14.72 21.82 22.32
N GLU A 348 15.19 22.10 23.53
CA GLU A 348 15.55 23.45 23.96
C GLU A 348 16.63 24.06 23.06
N LYS A 349 17.56 23.26 22.53
CA LYS A 349 18.60 23.74 21.60
C LYS A 349 18.01 24.29 20.31
N GLN A 350 17.02 23.62 19.73
CA GLN A 350 16.34 24.16 18.55
C GLN A 350 15.53 25.41 18.90
N ALA A 351 14.95 25.49 20.08
CA ALA A 351 14.26 26.69 20.53
C ALA A 351 15.16 27.91 20.70
N LEU A 352 16.46 27.72 20.90
CA LEU A 352 17.46 28.80 21.00
C LEU A 352 18.11 29.17 19.65
N HIS A 353 17.89 28.36 18.60
CA HIS A 353 18.34 28.64 17.24
C HIS A 353 17.34 29.47 16.42
N PHE A 354 16.14 29.70 16.97
CA PHE A 354 15.13 30.65 16.52
C PHE A 354 15.08 31.84 17.48
#